data_AF-A0A7H8L3T9-F1
#
_entry.id   AF-A0A7H8L3T9-F1
#
_cell.length_a   1.000
_cell.length_b   1.000
_cell.length_c   1.000
_cell.angle_alpha   90.00
_cell.angle_beta   90.00
_cell.angle_gamma   90.00
#
_symmetry.space_group_name_H-M   'P 1'
#
loop_
_entity.id
_entity.type
_entity.pdbx_description
1 polymer ?
#
loop_
_entity_poly.entity_id
_entity_poly.type
_entity_poly.pdbx_seq_one_letter_code
_entity_poly.pdbx_strand_id
1 'polypeptide(L)'
;MLAGAVLVAGLGIALGLVATGGSGGGSAQAVEMQPVSASGQEPFTDSVANGGAPSSASPSGSTPADGGSAASGSTTAPSTAGSPSASGGTVNGGQPGLYGGTRETASCDVPKLSGYLDANGDKARAWAGVEGIDSSQIDGYLNGLTPVVLRQDTRVTNHGYQNGQATPYQAVLQSGTAVLVDSQGVPRVRCACGNPLTPPSGTGGTYTGTAWSSFNPNGVVTVQPAPAPVNQIVLVDQTTGRQFERPVGGTGGNDGSASPSASGSGSSGSHSSPGTQSGGSSSAPSSGASSAPASGGSGSPGHSGSSGPASPGGSGSGGASGGASGGGSGPASPGGESGGASKPAGSGSP
;
A
#
# COMPACT_ATOMS: atom_id res chain seq x y z
N MET A 1 -36.30 41.77 -50.75
CA MET A 1 -36.54 40.53 -50.00
C MET A 1 -35.36 39.60 -50.26
N LEU A 2 -34.24 39.81 -49.56
CA LEU A 2 -33.05 38.94 -49.63
C LEU A 2 -33.22 37.87 -48.54
N ALA A 3 -33.52 36.65 -48.95
CA ALA A 3 -33.63 35.50 -48.05
C ALA A 3 -32.23 34.97 -47.76
N GLY A 4 -31.74 35.21 -46.54
CA GLY A 4 -30.50 34.66 -46.03
C GLY A 4 -30.66 33.17 -45.70
N ALA A 5 -29.89 32.33 -46.37
CA ALA A 5 -29.77 30.91 -46.04
C ALA A 5 -28.80 30.76 -44.85
N VAL A 6 -29.31 30.23 -43.74
CA VAL A 6 -28.53 29.86 -42.55
C VAL A 6 -27.77 28.58 -42.86
N LEU A 7 -26.44 28.68 -42.93
CA LEU A 7 -25.51 27.54 -42.97
C LEU A 7 -25.40 26.96 -41.56
N VAL A 8 -26.15 25.89 -41.28
CA VAL A 8 -25.97 25.07 -40.09
C VAL A 8 -24.73 24.19 -40.32
N ALA A 9 -23.59 24.61 -39.79
CA ALA A 9 -22.39 23.78 -39.73
C ALA A 9 -22.60 22.69 -38.66
N GLY A 10 -23.06 21.52 -39.11
CA GLY A 10 -23.06 20.31 -38.28
C GLY A 10 -21.63 19.86 -38.03
N LEU A 11 -21.11 20.12 -36.83
CA LEU A 11 -19.85 19.56 -36.36
C LEU A 11 -20.07 18.06 -36.10
N GLY A 12 -19.75 17.23 -37.10
CA GLY A 12 -19.79 15.78 -36.98
C GLY A 12 -18.80 15.31 -35.90
N ILE A 13 -19.33 14.78 -34.80
CA ILE A 13 -18.55 14.02 -33.83
C ILE A 13 -18.18 12.70 -34.52
N ALA A 14 -16.98 12.65 -35.09
CA ALA A 14 -16.38 11.40 -35.51
C ALA A 14 -15.98 10.62 -34.24
N LEU A 15 -16.86 9.73 -33.80
CA LEU A 15 -16.51 8.65 -32.86
C LEU A 15 -15.56 7.69 -33.61
N GLY A 16 -14.27 8.02 -33.59
CA GLY A 16 -13.21 7.15 -34.09
C GLY A 16 -13.01 5.96 -33.15
N LEU A 17 -13.82 4.91 -33.34
CA LEU A 17 -13.56 3.60 -32.75
C LEU A 17 -12.34 3.00 -33.48
N VAL A 18 -11.13 3.34 -33.02
CA VAL A 18 -9.90 2.67 -33.47
C VAL A 18 -9.87 1.30 -32.79
N ALA A 19 -10.57 0.34 -33.39
CA ALA A 19 -10.37 -1.07 -33.15
C ALA A 19 -9.16 -1.54 -33.95
N THR A 20 -7.95 -1.27 -33.45
CA THR A 20 -6.77 -2.02 -33.90
C THR A 20 -6.79 -3.37 -33.21
N GLY A 21 -7.37 -4.35 -33.90
CA GLY A 21 -7.12 -5.76 -33.61
C GLY A 21 -5.63 -6.07 -33.76
N GLY A 22 -4.99 -6.32 -32.63
CA GLY A 22 -3.68 -6.94 -32.57
C GLY A 22 -3.83 -8.36 -32.04
N SER A 23 -3.77 -9.35 -32.94
CA SER A 23 -3.40 -10.71 -32.57
C SER A 23 -1.93 -10.70 -32.12
N GLY A 24 -1.69 -10.31 -30.88
CA GLY A 24 -0.39 -10.42 -30.23
C GLY A 24 -0.31 -11.74 -29.48
N GLY A 25 0.57 -12.64 -29.91
CA GLY A 25 0.94 -13.80 -29.10
C GLY A 25 1.37 -13.31 -27.71
N GLY A 26 0.68 -13.77 -26.67
CA GLY A 26 0.84 -13.27 -25.32
C GLY A 26 2.23 -13.56 -24.77
N SER A 27 3.15 -12.62 -24.91
CA SER A 27 4.39 -12.60 -24.15
C SER A 27 4.02 -12.56 -22.67
N ALA A 28 4.53 -13.50 -21.88
CA ALA A 28 4.35 -13.46 -20.44
C ALA A 28 4.82 -12.10 -19.89
N GLN A 29 4.02 -11.49 -19.03
CA GLN A 29 4.35 -10.20 -18.41
C GLN A 29 5.69 -10.32 -17.67
N ALA A 30 6.63 -9.40 -17.92
CA ALA A 30 7.90 -9.39 -17.21
C ALA A 30 7.71 -8.99 -15.75
N VAL A 31 8.39 -9.69 -14.85
CA VAL A 31 8.35 -9.46 -13.40
C VAL A 31 9.74 -9.24 -12.88
N GLU A 32 10.06 -7.99 -12.54
CA GLU A 32 11.38 -7.66 -12.04
C GLU A 32 11.59 -8.14 -10.61
N MET A 33 12.63 -8.94 -10.38
CA MET A 33 13.10 -9.26 -9.04
C MET A 33 13.89 -8.07 -8.48
N GLN A 34 13.45 -7.52 -7.35
CA GLN A 34 14.05 -6.35 -6.72
C GLN A 34 14.71 -6.71 -5.37
N PRO A 35 16.05 -6.85 -5.34
CA PRO A 35 16.79 -7.12 -4.11
C PRO A 35 16.62 -6.01 -3.06
N VAL A 36 16.80 -6.33 -1.78
CA VAL A 36 16.59 -5.39 -0.66
C VAL A 36 17.42 -4.10 -0.81
N SER A 37 18.66 -4.21 -1.26
CA SER A 37 19.60 -3.09 -1.39
C SER A 37 19.51 -2.32 -2.72
N ALA A 38 18.76 -2.83 -3.69
CA ALA A 38 18.69 -2.21 -5.02
C ALA A 38 17.65 -1.09 -5.05
N SER A 39 17.99 0.08 -5.58
CA SER A 39 17.00 1.16 -5.80
C SER A 39 15.93 0.76 -6.84
N GLY A 40 16.21 -0.19 -7.73
CA GLY A 40 15.30 -0.58 -8.80
C GLY A 40 15.29 0.44 -9.95
N GLN A 41 14.32 0.33 -10.86
CA GLN A 41 14.20 1.21 -12.03
C GLN A 41 13.66 2.59 -11.67
N GLU A 42 14.31 3.64 -12.20
CA GLU A 42 13.85 5.03 -12.20
C GLU A 42 13.32 5.50 -10.82
N PRO A 43 14.17 5.55 -9.78
CA PRO A 43 13.72 5.87 -8.43
C PRO A 43 13.15 7.29 -8.32
N PHE A 44 12.05 7.45 -7.58
CA PHE A 44 11.51 8.76 -7.25
C PHE A 44 12.49 9.57 -6.41
N THR A 45 13.15 8.92 -5.45
CA THR A 45 14.06 9.55 -4.49
C THR A 45 15.29 8.67 -4.23
N ASP A 46 16.32 9.24 -3.62
CA ASP A 46 17.32 8.41 -2.92
C ASP A 46 16.65 7.58 -1.82
N SER A 47 17.32 6.53 -1.34
CA SER A 47 16.78 5.67 -0.28
C SER A 47 16.35 6.47 0.96
N VAL A 48 15.14 6.18 1.41
CA VAL A 48 14.56 6.61 2.68
C VAL A 48 14.43 5.44 3.67
N ALA A 49 15.02 4.28 3.39
CA ALA A 49 15.06 3.17 4.33
C ALA A 49 16.02 3.46 5.50
N ASN A 50 15.58 3.16 6.72
CA ASN A 50 16.39 3.25 7.94
C ASN A 50 17.04 1.91 8.23
N GLY A 51 18.36 1.92 8.42
CA GLY A 51 19.17 0.70 8.48
C GLY A 51 19.46 0.18 7.07
N GLY A 52 20.73 -0.08 6.76
CA GLY A 52 21.09 -0.74 5.51
C GLY A 52 20.42 -2.12 5.43
N ALA A 53 20.12 -2.57 4.21
CA ALA A 53 19.70 -3.96 3.96
C ALA A 53 20.55 -4.90 4.83
N PRO A 54 19.95 -5.83 5.61
CA PRO A 54 20.76 -6.79 6.35
C PRO A 54 21.70 -7.46 5.35
N SER A 55 23.00 -7.31 5.58
CA SER A 55 24.01 -7.96 4.76
C SER A 55 23.70 -9.45 4.80
N SER A 56 23.32 -10.01 3.64
CA SER A 56 23.22 -11.45 3.50
C SER A 56 24.55 -12.02 3.95
N ALA A 57 24.54 -12.83 5.01
CA ALA A 57 25.73 -13.55 5.44
C ALA A 57 26.14 -14.50 4.30
N SER A 58 27.06 -14.04 3.45
CA SER A 58 27.84 -14.93 2.60
C SER A 58 28.77 -15.72 3.51
N PRO A 59 28.73 -17.06 3.54
CA PRO A 59 29.79 -17.81 4.18
C PRO A 59 31.03 -17.70 3.29
N SER A 60 32.03 -16.93 3.75
CA SER A 60 33.40 -17.12 3.29
C SER A 60 33.81 -18.57 3.54
N GLY A 61 34.38 -19.19 2.52
CA GLY A 61 34.71 -20.60 2.51
C GLY A 61 35.64 -21.02 3.64
N SER A 62 35.30 -22.16 4.24
CA SER A 62 36.24 -22.98 4.98
C SER A 62 36.00 -24.43 4.54
N THR A 63 37.06 -25.02 3.99
CA THR A 63 37.22 -26.40 3.52
C THR A 63 36.77 -27.44 4.55
N PRO A 64 36.29 -28.63 4.13
CA PRO A 64 35.94 -29.70 5.05
C PRO A 64 37.20 -30.43 5.51
N ALA A 65 37.35 -30.55 6.84
CA ALA A 65 38.23 -31.52 7.46
C ALA A 65 37.39 -32.40 8.41
N ASP A 66 37.64 -33.70 8.31
CA ASP A 66 36.98 -34.81 8.98
C ASP A 66 36.88 -34.72 10.51
N GLY A 67 35.84 -35.39 11.03
CA GLY A 67 35.97 -36.22 12.23
C GLY A 67 35.34 -35.68 13.51
N GLY A 68 34.36 -36.42 14.05
CA GLY A 68 34.06 -36.42 15.49
C GLY A 68 32.58 -36.41 15.84
N SER A 69 32.01 -37.60 16.04
CA SER A 69 30.80 -37.78 16.83
C SER A 69 31.01 -37.33 18.27
N ALA A 70 30.11 -36.49 18.82
CA ALA A 70 29.70 -36.57 20.22
C ALA A 70 28.39 -35.82 20.45
N ALA A 71 27.50 -36.49 21.18
CA ALA A 71 26.19 -36.02 21.61
C ALA A 71 26.26 -34.83 22.59
N SER A 72 25.19 -34.02 22.61
CA SER A 72 24.34 -33.75 23.78
C SER A 72 23.65 -32.38 23.67
N GLY A 73 22.41 -32.30 24.17
CA GLY A 73 21.81 -31.02 24.58
C GLY A 73 20.61 -30.54 23.77
N SER A 74 19.52 -31.31 23.76
CA SER A 74 18.19 -30.79 23.42
C SER A 74 17.78 -29.72 24.45
N THR A 75 18.06 -28.46 24.15
CA THR A 75 17.36 -27.33 24.77
C THR A 75 16.23 -26.91 23.82
N THR A 76 15.02 -27.33 24.18
CA THR A 76 13.78 -26.97 23.51
C THR A 76 13.53 -25.48 23.72
N ALA A 77 13.92 -24.65 22.74
CA ALA A 77 13.38 -23.29 22.63
C ALA A 77 11.95 -23.40 22.06
N PRO A 78 10.93 -22.76 22.64
CA PRO A 78 9.59 -22.81 22.10
C PRO A 78 9.50 -21.97 20.82
N SER A 79 9.59 -22.65 19.68
CA SER A 79 9.24 -22.11 18.37
C SER A 79 7.72 -21.95 18.29
N THR A 80 7.20 -20.77 18.61
CA THR A 80 5.80 -20.42 18.31
C THR A 80 5.68 -18.95 17.90
N ALA A 81 6.47 -18.55 16.91
CA ALA A 81 6.10 -17.42 16.06
C ALA A 81 5.66 -18.04 14.73
N GLY A 82 4.35 -18.10 14.49
CA GLY A 82 3.80 -18.61 13.24
C GLY A 82 4.35 -17.81 12.07
N SER A 83 5.34 -18.36 11.37
CA SER A 83 5.61 -17.93 10.01
C SER A 83 4.41 -18.34 9.17
N PRO A 84 3.84 -17.45 8.34
CA PRO A 84 2.94 -17.91 7.28
C PRO A 84 3.65 -19.04 6.52
N SER A 85 2.90 -20.12 6.24
CA SER A 85 3.41 -21.29 5.52
C SER A 85 4.22 -20.83 4.30
N ALA A 86 5.36 -21.47 4.04
CA ALA A 86 6.24 -21.19 2.90
C ALA A 86 5.60 -21.44 1.52
N SER A 87 4.31 -21.78 1.50
CA SER A 87 3.45 -21.81 0.33
C SER A 87 3.07 -20.37 0.00
N GLY A 88 3.54 -19.86 -1.15
CA GLY A 88 3.13 -18.55 -1.67
C GLY A 88 1.62 -18.45 -1.91
N GLY A 89 1.19 -17.33 -2.47
CA GLY A 89 -0.24 -17.05 -2.73
C GLY A 89 -0.73 -15.78 -2.04
N THR A 90 -2.04 -15.67 -1.84
CA THR A 90 -2.65 -14.46 -1.29
C THR A 90 -2.70 -14.49 0.23
N VAL A 91 -2.15 -13.46 0.87
CA VAL A 91 -2.14 -13.27 2.32
C VAL A 91 -2.95 -12.03 2.71
N ASN A 92 -3.51 -12.02 3.92
CA ASN A 92 -4.27 -10.89 4.44
C ASN A 92 -3.32 -9.83 5.01
N GLY A 93 -3.47 -8.56 4.61
CA GLY A 93 -2.58 -7.48 5.06
C GLY A 93 -2.59 -7.22 6.57
N GLY A 94 -3.67 -7.58 7.27
CA GLY A 94 -3.78 -7.49 8.73
C GLY A 94 -3.29 -8.73 9.47
N GLN A 95 -2.76 -9.74 8.77
CA GLN A 95 -2.33 -11.00 9.39
C GLN A 95 -1.17 -10.76 10.37
N PRO A 96 -1.32 -11.16 11.65
CA PRO A 96 -0.26 -11.00 12.62
C PRO A 96 1.04 -11.68 12.20
N GLY A 97 2.14 -10.95 12.31
CA GLY A 97 3.45 -11.43 11.90
C GLY A 97 3.66 -11.54 10.39
N LEU A 98 2.76 -11.05 9.53
CA LEU A 98 3.06 -10.93 8.09
C LEU A 98 4.31 -10.07 7.86
N TYR A 99 4.44 -9.00 8.65
CA TYR A 99 5.54 -8.07 8.59
C TYR A 99 6.48 -8.21 9.79
N GLY A 100 7.69 -7.72 9.62
CA GLY A 100 8.67 -7.54 10.66
C GLY A 100 9.03 -6.07 10.85
N GLY A 101 9.94 -5.83 11.77
CA GLY A 101 10.52 -4.51 12.02
C GLY A 101 11.51 -4.58 13.17
N THR A 102 11.94 -3.41 13.62
CA THR A 102 12.70 -3.26 14.87
C THR A 102 11.81 -2.49 15.83
N ARG A 103 11.59 -3.03 17.03
CA ARG A 103 10.80 -2.35 18.04
C ARG A 103 11.37 -0.95 18.29
N GLU A 104 10.49 0.03 18.45
CA GLU A 104 10.81 1.44 18.72
C GLU A 104 11.55 2.16 17.58
N THR A 105 11.76 1.51 16.42
CA THR A 105 12.46 2.09 15.27
C THR A 105 11.67 1.91 13.97
N ALA A 106 11.44 3.00 13.24
CA ALA A 106 10.87 2.97 11.90
C ALA A 106 11.87 2.42 10.89
N SER A 107 11.44 1.51 10.01
CA SER A 107 12.23 1.01 8.87
C SER A 107 12.33 2.00 7.71
N CYS A 108 11.54 3.08 7.73
CA CYS A 108 11.49 4.11 6.70
C CYS A 108 11.43 5.50 7.33
N ASP A 109 12.14 6.45 6.74
CA ASP A 109 12.14 7.86 7.08
C ASP A 109 11.02 8.58 6.31
N VAL A 110 9.83 8.61 6.92
CA VAL A 110 8.64 9.28 6.37
C VAL A 110 8.86 10.79 6.20
N PRO A 111 9.40 11.53 7.18
CA PRO A 111 9.70 12.95 7.02
C PRO A 111 10.64 13.25 5.85
N LYS A 112 11.68 12.43 5.65
CA LYS A 112 12.60 12.59 4.51
C LYS A 112 11.90 12.42 3.16
N LEU A 113 11.02 11.43 3.03
CA LEU A 113 10.24 11.23 1.80
C LEU A 113 9.28 12.40 1.56
N SER A 114 8.53 12.81 2.60
CA SER A 114 7.57 13.92 2.51
C SER A 114 8.28 15.22 2.09
N GLY A 115 9.38 15.56 2.76
CA GLY A 115 10.16 16.75 2.44
C GLY A 115 10.79 16.72 1.05
N TYR A 116 11.19 15.54 0.55
CA TYR A 116 11.68 15.41 -0.82
C TYR A 116 10.56 15.70 -1.83
N LEU A 117 9.36 15.13 -1.64
CA LEU A 117 8.25 15.32 -2.56
C LEU A 117 7.75 16.78 -2.53
N ASP A 118 7.69 17.40 -1.36
CA ASP A 118 7.36 18.83 -1.21
C ASP A 118 8.33 19.73 -2.01
N ALA A 119 9.63 19.43 -1.94
CA ALA A 119 10.65 20.15 -2.70
C ALA A 119 10.63 19.85 -4.23
N ASN A 120 9.92 18.81 -4.68
CA ASN A 120 9.93 18.34 -6.07
C ASN A 120 8.50 18.20 -6.63
N GLY A 121 7.86 19.34 -6.94
CA GLY A 121 6.45 19.39 -7.34
C GLY A 121 6.05 18.51 -8.54
N ASP A 122 6.92 18.33 -9.56
CA ASP A 122 6.63 17.43 -10.68
C ASP A 122 6.59 15.96 -10.25
N LYS A 123 7.52 15.55 -9.38
CA LYS A 123 7.54 14.19 -8.81
C LYS A 123 6.38 14.00 -7.86
N ALA A 124 6.06 14.97 -7.01
CA ALA A 124 4.90 14.93 -6.13
C ALA A 124 3.60 14.70 -6.90
N ARG A 125 3.39 15.41 -8.01
CA ARG A 125 2.20 15.22 -8.87
C ARG A 125 2.10 13.82 -9.44
N ALA A 126 3.19 13.28 -9.98
CA ALA A 126 3.21 11.92 -10.51
C ALA A 126 3.01 10.87 -9.41
N TRP A 127 3.66 11.07 -8.25
CA TRP A 127 3.56 10.19 -7.10
C TRP A 127 2.13 10.13 -6.55
N ALA A 128 1.52 11.30 -6.33
CA ALA A 128 0.14 11.43 -5.85
C ALA A 128 -0.87 10.84 -6.84
N GLY A 129 -0.60 10.97 -8.15
CA GLY A 129 -1.42 10.38 -9.20
C GLY A 129 -1.48 8.85 -9.14
N VAL A 130 -0.41 8.18 -8.69
CA VAL A 130 -0.41 6.72 -8.49
C VAL A 130 -1.28 6.32 -7.30
N GLU A 131 -1.17 7.06 -6.19
CA GLU A 131 -1.94 6.80 -4.97
C GLU A 131 -3.40 7.28 -5.07
N GLY A 132 -3.75 8.03 -6.11
CA GLY A 132 -5.10 8.56 -6.33
C GLY A 132 -5.47 9.70 -5.38
N ILE A 133 -4.48 10.48 -4.95
CA ILE A 133 -4.64 11.60 -4.02
C ILE A 133 -4.22 12.92 -4.67
N ASP A 134 -4.61 14.05 -4.07
CA ASP A 134 -4.06 15.35 -4.44
C ASP A 134 -2.63 15.51 -3.91
N SER A 135 -1.77 16.23 -4.65
CA SER A 135 -0.39 16.48 -4.23
C SER A 135 -0.27 17.17 -2.86
N SER A 136 -1.24 18.00 -2.49
CA SER A 136 -1.31 18.65 -1.17
C SER A 136 -1.63 17.68 -0.02
N GLN A 137 -2.08 16.46 -0.33
CA GLN A 137 -2.43 15.44 0.66
C GLN A 137 -1.27 14.47 0.94
N ILE A 138 -0.16 14.54 0.19
CA ILE A 138 0.97 13.60 0.31
C ILE A 138 1.47 13.51 1.74
N ASP A 139 1.70 14.64 2.41
CA ASP A 139 2.24 14.63 3.78
C ASP A 139 1.30 13.89 4.74
N GLY A 140 0.02 14.25 4.77
CA GLY A 140 -0.97 13.57 5.61
C GLY A 140 -1.13 12.09 5.27
N TYR A 141 -1.09 11.74 3.98
CA TYR A 141 -1.17 10.36 3.51
C TYR A 141 0.03 9.54 4.00
N LEU A 142 1.26 10.03 3.79
CA LEU A 142 2.49 9.36 4.21
C LEU A 142 2.56 9.19 5.74
N ASN A 143 2.11 10.18 6.52
CA ASN A 143 2.02 10.08 7.98
C ASN A 143 0.98 9.05 8.45
N GLY A 144 0.00 8.70 7.62
CA GLY A 144 -0.95 7.62 7.88
C GLY A 144 -0.41 6.21 7.58
N LEU A 145 0.74 6.11 6.89
CA LEU A 145 1.35 4.82 6.55
C LEU A 145 2.29 4.32 7.65
N THR A 146 2.37 3.01 7.77
CA THR A 146 3.15 2.35 8.82
C THR A 146 4.46 1.80 8.24
N PRO A 147 5.64 2.20 8.77
CA PRO A 147 6.92 1.62 8.37
C PRO A 147 7.09 0.19 8.89
N VAL A 148 7.27 -0.75 7.96
CA VAL A 148 7.45 -2.17 8.24
C VAL A 148 8.55 -2.78 7.36
N VAL A 149 8.87 -4.05 7.58
CA VAL A 149 9.76 -4.83 6.72
C VAL A 149 9.08 -6.11 6.27
N LEU A 150 9.20 -6.45 4.99
CA LEU A 150 8.65 -7.68 4.44
C LEU A 150 9.33 -8.91 5.03
N ARG A 151 8.56 -9.92 5.45
CA ARG A 151 9.12 -11.23 5.87
C ARG A 151 9.07 -12.29 4.77
N GLN A 152 8.39 -12.00 3.66
CA GLN A 152 8.24 -12.88 2.50
C GLN A 152 8.47 -12.10 1.22
N ASP A 153 8.92 -12.79 0.18
CA ASP A 153 9.07 -12.21 -1.15
C ASP A 153 7.68 -11.80 -1.66
N THR A 154 7.47 -10.52 -1.94
CA THR A 154 6.12 -9.95 -2.13
C THR A 154 5.95 -9.36 -3.53
N ARG A 155 4.87 -9.75 -4.21
CA ARG A 155 4.51 -9.26 -5.53
C ARG A 155 3.75 -7.94 -5.44
N VAL A 156 4.17 -6.97 -6.24
CA VAL A 156 3.60 -5.60 -6.30
C VAL A 156 3.64 -5.05 -7.72
N THR A 157 2.87 -3.99 -7.97
CA THR A 157 3.15 -3.06 -9.07
C THR A 157 3.96 -1.90 -8.50
N ASN A 158 5.18 -1.71 -8.99
CA ASN A 158 6.05 -0.60 -8.60
C ASN A 158 6.02 0.48 -9.71
N HIS A 159 6.18 1.74 -9.35
CA HIS A 159 6.10 2.85 -10.30
C HIS A 159 7.39 3.66 -10.26
N GLY A 160 8.17 3.60 -11.34
CA GLY A 160 9.34 4.45 -11.52
C GLY A 160 8.92 5.83 -12.02
N TYR A 161 9.81 6.82 -11.92
CA TYR A 161 9.57 8.17 -12.44
C TYR A 161 10.38 8.44 -13.70
N GLN A 162 9.71 8.49 -14.85
CA GLN A 162 10.36 8.73 -16.14
C GLN A 162 9.57 9.74 -16.97
N ASN A 163 10.26 10.68 -17.62
CA ASN A 163 9.65 11.67 -18.53
C ASN A 163 8.49 12.47 -17.89
N GLY A 164 8.60 12.80 -16.60
CA GLY A 164 7.58 13.57 -15.89
C GLY A 164 6.40 12.74 -15.37
N GLN A 165 6.41 11.42 -15.56
CA GLN A 165 5.28 10.54 -15.26
C GLN A 165 5.70 9.35 -14.39
N ALA A 166 4.73 8.78 -13.69
CA ALA A 166 4.90 7.51 -13.01
C ALA A 166 4.65 6.36 -14.01
N THR A 167 5.61 5.44 -14.14
CA THR A 167 5.56 4.32 -15.09
C THR A 167 5.42 3.01 -14.33
N PRO A 168 4.31 2.27 -14.47
CA PRO A 168 4.08 1.02 -13.76
C PRO A 168 4.91 -0.12 -14.36
N TYR A 169 5.45 -0.97 -13.49
CA TYR A 169 6.05 -2.24 -13.85
C TYR A 169 5.79 -3.28 -12.76
N GLN A 170 5.73 -4.56 -13.13
CA GLN A 170 5.52 -5.63 -12.16
C GLN A 170 6.82 -6.01 -11.48
N ALA A 171 6.76 -6.20 -10.16
CA ALA A 171 7.91 -6.53 -9.36
C ALA A 171 7.63 -7.64 -8.34
N VAL A 172 8.70 -8.29 -7.89
CA VAL A 172 8.76 -9.01 -6.62
C VAL A 172 9.82 -8.37 -5.75
N LEU A 173 9.40 -7.89 -4.60
CA LEU A 173 10.29 -7.33 -3.58
C LEU A 173 10.84 -8.47 -2.73
N GLN A 174 12.15 -8.53 -2.58
CA GLN A 174 12.79 -9.50 -1.70
C GLN A 174 12.34 -9.30 -0.24
N SER A 175 12.13 -10.40 0.48
CA SER A 175 12.04 -10.41 1.95
C SER A 175 13.21 -9.62 2.59
N GLY A 176 12.90 -8.82 3.60
CA GLY A 176 13.83 -7.84 4.18
C GLY A 176 13.70 -6.43 3.59
N THR A 177 12.91 -6.23 2.53
CA THR A 177 12.65 -4.89 1.98
C THR A 177 11.79 -4.05 2.93
N ALA A 178 12.26 -2.83 3.23
CA ALA A 178 11.50 -1.84 3.99
C ALA A 178 10.41 -1.19 3.11
N VAL A 179 9.18 -1.16 3.62
CA VAL A 179 8.01 -0.60 2.94
C VAL A 179 7.14 0.21 3.91
N LEU A 180 6.36 1.13 3.37
CA LEU A 180 5.24 1.75 4.07
C LEU A 180 3.95 1.02 3.68
N VAL A 181 3.15 0.62 4.68
CA VAL A 181 1.84 -0.05 4.47
C VAL A 181 0.69 0.81 4.96
N ASP A 182 -0.46 0.72 4.29
CA ASP A 182 -1.69 1.42 4.70
C ASP A 182 -2.39 0.77 5.91
N SER A 183 -3.52 1.34 6.33
CA SER A 183 -4.34 0.83 7.44
C SER A 183 -5.01 -0.52 7.16
N GLN A 184 -4.91 -1.07 5.95
CA GLN A 184 -5.34 -2.42 5.61
C GLN A 184 -4.16 -3.37 5.41
N GLY A 185 -2.94 -2.89 5.69
CA GLY A 185 -1.69 -3.62 5.59
C GLY A 185 -1.17 -3.78 4.17
N VAL A 186 -1.65 -3.03 3.18
CA VAL A 186 -1.16 -3.17 1.80
C VAL A 186 0.09 -2.31 1.62
N PRO A 187 1.20 -2.83 1.02
CA PRO A 187 2.36 -2.02 0.68
C PRO A 187 2.02 -0.89 -0.30
N ARG A 188 2.32 0.35 0.08
CA ARG A 188 2.10 1.57 -0.71
C ARG A 188 3.38 2.28 -1.11
N VAL A 189 4.49 2.07 -0.39
CA VAL A 189 5.77 2.71 -0.75
C VAL A 189 6.92 1.74 -0.54
N ARG A 190 7.86 1.71 -1.48
CA ARG A 190 9.15 1.04 -1.30
C ARG A 190 10.20 2.03 -0.84
N CYS A 191 10.71 1.86 0.37
CA CYS A 191 11.56 2.87 1.01
C CYS A 191 12.97 2.97 0.39
N ALA A 192 13.44 1.93 -0.30
CA ALA A 192 14.73 1.97 -1.00
C ALA A 192 14.76 2.97 -2.18
N CYS A 193 13.60 3.38 -2.71
CA CYS A 193 13.51 4.28 -3.87
C CYS A 193 12.44 5.38 -3.77
N GLY A 194 11.63 5.38 -2.71
CA GLY A 194 10.52 6.31 -2.53
C GLY A 194 9.35 6.09 -3.51
N ASN A 195 9.40 5.04 -4.32
CA ASN A 195 8.40 4.77 -5.35
C ASN A 195 7.05 4.39 -4.73
N PRO A 196 5.94 4.92 -5.27
CA PRO A 196 4.60 4.50 -4.89
C PRO A 196 4.30 3.11 -5.46
N LEU A 197 3.53 2.33 -4.72
CA LEU A 197 3.21 0.93 -4.98
C LEU A 197 1.70 0.76 -5.08
N THR A 198 1.27 -0.08 -6.01
CA THR A 198 -0.12 -0.54 -6.08
C THR A 198 -0.16 -2.08 -6.04
N PRO A 199 -1.34 -2.67 -5.78
CA PRO A 199 -1.50 -4.12 -5.88
C PRO A 199 -0.97 -4.66 -7.23
N PRO A 200 -0.41 -5.88 -7.25
CA PRO A 200 0.09 -6.45 -8.49
C PRO A 200 -1.03 -6.63 -9.50
N SER A 201 -0.67 -6.56 -10.79
CA SER A 201 -1.57 -6.88 -11.89
C SER A 201 -1.23 -8.27 -12.43
N GLY A 202 -2.27 -9.02 -12.81
CA GLY A 202 -2.12 -10.40 -13.28
C GLY A 202 -1.71 -11.39 -12.19
N THR A 203 -1.69 -12.68 -12.55
CA THR A 203 -1.42 -13.79 -11.61
C THR A 203 -0.10 -14.52 -11.89
N GLY A 204 0.68 -14.06 -12.87
CA GLY A 204 1.92 -14.71 -13.27
C GLY A 204 2.83 -13.77 -14.05
N GLY A 205 3.84 -14.35 -14.67
CA GLY A 205 4.82 -13.63 -15.47
C GLY A 205 6.16 -14.32 -15.50
N THR A 206 7.08 -13.78 -16.30
CA THR A 206 8.47 -14.25 -16.36
C THR A 206 9.31 -13.41 -15.42
N TYR A 207 9.94 -14.04 -14.43
CA TYR A 207 10.87 -13.37 -13.53
C TYR A 207 12.13 -12.93 -14.28
N THR A 208 12.52 -11.68 -14.10
CA THR A 208 13.68 -11.05 -14.74
C THR A 208 14.58 -10.37 -13.69
N GLY A 209 15.81 -10.07 -14.06
CA GLY A 209 16.80 -9.45 -13.17
C GLY A 209 17.59 -10.47 -12.34
N THR A 210 18.24 -9.98 -11.29
CA THR A 210 19.11 -10.80 -10.42
C THR A 210 18.28 -11.47 -9.32
N ALA A 211 18.21 -12.80 -9.35
CA ALA A 211 17.65 -13.58 -8.26
C ALA A 211 18.61 -13.61 -7.05
N TRP A 212 18.06 -13.60 -5.84
CA TRP A 212 18.79 -13.92 -4.61
C TRP A 212 18.82 -15.43 -4.37
N SER A 213 19.76 -15.90 -3.54
CA SER A 213 19.99 -17.33 -3.30
C SER A 213 18.78 -18.08 -2.75
N SER A 214 17.93 -17.40 -1.95
CA SER A 214 16.72 -17.98 -1.38
C SER A 214 15.46 -17.72 -2.20
N PHE A 215 15.58 -17.17 -3.41
CA PHE A 215 14.41 -16.88 -4.25
C PHE A 215 13.67 -18.17 -4.59
N ASN A 216 12.38 -18.22 -4.25
CA ASN A 216 11.51 -19.33 -4.60
C ASN A 216 10.24 -18.76 -5.27
N PRO A 217 10.01 -19.03 -6.57
CA PRO A 217 8.84 -18.50 -7.28
C PRO A 217 7.52 -18.99 -6.69
N ASN A 218 7.49 -20.16 -6.05
CA ASN A 218 6.31 -20.71 -5.38
C ASN A 218 6.12 -20.14 -3.97
N GLY A 219 7.09 -19.39 -3.45
CA GLY A 219 7.04 -18.73 -2.13
C GLY A 219 6.63 -17.26 -2.20
N VAL A 220 6.39 -16.73 -3.41
CA VAL A 220 6.00 -15.33 -3.59
C VAL A 220 4.56 -15.11 -3.12
N VAL A 221 4.35 -14.07 -2.32
CA VAL A 221 3.03 -13.71 -1.79
C VAL A 221 2.46 -12.46 -2.46
N THR A 222 1.14 -12.37 -2.52
CA THR A 222 0.40 -11.13 -2.82
C THR A 222 -0.39 -10.73 -1.59
N VAL A 223 -0.32 -9.46 -1.21
CA VAL A 223 -1.05 -8.94 -0.05
C VAL A 223 -2.40 -8.42 -0.50
N GLN A 224 -3.48 -9.01 0.01
CA GLN A 224 -4.82 -8.49 -0.13
C GLN A 224 -5.15 -7.58 1.07
N PRO A 225 -5.82 -6.43 0.85
CA PRO A 225 -6.33 -5.60 1.94
C PRO A 225 -7.07 -6.41 3.02
N ALA A 226 -6.82 -6.06 4.29
CA ALA A 226 -7.63 -6.56 5.40
C ALA A 226 -9.12 -6.19 5.21
N PRO A 227 -10.08 -7.05 5.61
CA PRO A 227 -11.52 -6.81 5.48
C PRO A 227 -12.00 -5.53 6.17
N ALA A 228 -11.27 -5.06 7.17
CA ALA A 228 -11.50 -3.80 7.86
C ALA A 228 -10.14 -3.14 8.17
N PRO A 229 -10.09 -1.82 8.33
CA PRO A 229 -8.90 -1.14 8.80
C PRO A 229 -8.42 -1.70 10.14
N VAL A 230 -7.12 -1.97 10.24
CA VAL A 230 -6.45 -2.33 11.48
C VAL A 230 -5.98 -1.05 12.18
N ASN A 231 -6.07 -1.02 13.51
CA ASN A 231 -5.54 0.10 14.30
C ASN A 231 -4.06 -0.09 14.63
N GLN A 232 -3.58 -1.33 14.55
CA GLN A 232 -2.23 -1.73 14.92
C GLN A 232 -1.80 -2.88 14.02
N ILE A 233 -0.52 -2.93 13.68
CA ILE A 233 0.09 -4.01 12.93
C ILE A 233 0.97 -4.81 13.90
N VAL A 234 0.74 -6.12 13.97
CA VAL A 234 1.54 -7.02 14.81
C VAL A 234 2.77 -7.43 14.01
N LEU A 235 3.92 -6.90 14.41
CA LEU A 235 5.21 -7.08 13.75
C LEU A 235 6.06 -8.12 14.50
N VAL A 236 6.93 -8.81 13.76
CA VAL A 236 8.00 -9.63 14.36
C VAL A 236 9.30 -8.81 14.40
N ASP A 237 9.85 -8.65 15.60
CA ASP A 237 11.15 -8.02 15.79
C ASP A 237 12.25 -8.87 15.15
N GLN A 238 13.02 -8.27 14.24
CA GLN A 238 14.01 -9.00 13.44
C GLN A 238 15.21 -9.49 14.24
N THR A 239 15.50 -8.86 15.38
CA THR A 239 16.63 -9.22 16.23
C THR A 239 16.25 -10.31 17.24
N THR A 240 15.07 -10.19 17.84
CA THR A 240 14.64 -11.06 18.94
C THR A 240 13.65 -12.14 18.50
N GLY A 241 13.05 -12.03 17.33
CA GLY A 241 11.98 -12.91 16.86
C GLY A 241 10.65 -12.77 17.62
N ARG A 242 10.56 -11.81 18.56
CA ARG A 242 9.36 -11.60 19.38
C ARG A 242 8.38 -10.69 18.66
N GLN A 243 7.08 -10.93 18.89
CA GLN A 243 6.05 -10.05 18.37
C GLN A 243 5.92 -8.77 19.21
N PHE A 244 5.59 -7.67 18.54
CA PHE A 244 5.21 -6.40 19.13
C PHE A 244 4.12 -5.73 18.28
N GLU A 245 3.39 -4.79 18.86
CA GLU A 245 2.32 -4.05 18.17
C GLU A 245 2.79 -2.66 17.80
N ARG A 246 2.65 -2.27 16.53
CA ARG A 246 2.90 -0.91 16.07
C ARG A 246 1.58 -0.25 15.69
N PRO A 247 1.18 0.87 16.33
CA PRO A 247 0.01 1.64 15.90
C PRO A 247 0.15 2.04 14.42
N VAL A 248 -0.96 2.04 13.68
CA VAL A 248 -0.95 2.49 12.29
C VAL A 248 -0.52 3.97 12.21
N GLY A 249 0.35 4.30 11.25
CA GLY A 249 1.01 5.61 11.14
C GLY A 249 2.15 5.83 12.15
N GLY A 250 2.36 4.89 13.07
CA GLY A 250 3.39 4.97 14.09
C GLY A 250 4.80 4.73 13.55
N THR A 251 5.78 5.48 14.05
CA THR A 251 7.21 5.37 13.67
C THR A 251 8.07 4.62 14.70
N GLY A 252 7.44 3.96 15.66
CA GLY A 252 8.12 3.15 16.68
C GLY A 252 7.94 3.63 18.12
N GLY A 253 7.87 4.95 18.35
CA GLY A 253 7.85 5.51 19.71
C GLY A 253 6.66 5.11 20.59
N ASN A 254 5.61 4.52 20.00
CA ASN A 254 4.42 4.02 20.68
C ASN A 254 4.23 2.50 20.50
N ASP A 255 5.31 1.77 20.20
CA ASP A 255 5.24 0.32 20.00
C ASP A 255 4.86 -0.39 21.32
N GLY A 256 3.78 -1.15 21.25
CA GLY A 256 3.22 -1.93 22.34
C GLY A 256 3.78 -3.36 22.42
N SER A 257 3.49 -4.03 23.52
CA SER A 257 3.70 -5.47 23.64
C SER A 257 2.62 -6.22 22.86
N ALA A 258 2.98 -7.28 22.14
CA ALA A 258 1.99 -8.07 21.41
C ALA A 258 0.98 -8.72 22.36
N SER A 259 -0.31 -8.58 22.04
CA SER A 259 -1.39 -9.25 22.74
C SER A 259 -1.35 -10.76 22.51
N PRO A 260 -1.59 -11.60 23.55
CA PRO A 260 -1.62 -13.06 23.41
C PRO A 260 -2.57 -13.59 22.34
N SER A 261 -3.63 -12.84 22.01
CA SER A 261 -4.59 -13.23 20.97
C SER A 261 -4.07 -13.03 19.53
N ALA A 262 -3.00 -12.27 19.34
CA ALA A 262 -2.40 -12.01 18.02
C ALA A 262 -1.43 -13.12 17.57
N SER A 263 -0.85 -13.86 18.52
CA SER A 263 -0.16 -15.12 18.21
C SER A 263 -1.20 -16.18 17.90
N GLY A 264 -1.51 -16.36 16.62
CA GLY A 264 -2.59 -17.22 16.14
C GLY A 264 -2.75 -18.53 16.92
N SER A 265 -3.77 -18.56 17.78
CA SER A 265 -4.45 -19.82 18.05
C SER A 265 -5.36 -20.04 16.85
N GLY A 266 -4.91 -20.86 15.90
CA GLY A 266 -5.86 -21.59 15.07
C GLY A 266 -6.89 -22.19 16.03
N SER A 267 -8.16 -21.88 15.82
CA SER A 267 -9.24 -22.54 16.54
C SER A 267 -9.27 -23.98 16.06
N SER A 268 -8.37 -24.81 16.59
CA SER A 268 -8.59 -26.26 16.65
C SER A 268 -9.79 -26.42 17.55
N GLY A 269 -10.98 -26.38 16.95
CA GLY A 269 -12.20 -26.81 17.59
C GLY A 269 -11.92 -28.20 18.15
N SER A 270 -11.80 -28.27 19.47
CA SER A 270 -11.88 -29.54 20.17
C SER A 270 -13.27 -30.08 19.87
N HIS A 271 -13.34 -31.02 18.94
CA HIS A 271 -14.49 -31.88 18.77
C HIS A 271 -14.62 -32.71 20.05
N SER A 272 -15.26 -32.13 21.07
CA SER A 272 -15.87 -32.90 22.14
C SER A 272 -17.13 -33.52 21.57
N SER A 273 -17.00 -34.75 21.05
CA SER A 273 -18.11 -35.63 20.72
C SER A 273 -19.09 -35.72 21.90
N PRO A 274 -20.39 -35.42 21.72
CA PRO A 274 -21.40 -35.86 22.65
C PRO A 274 -21.67 -37.34 22.41
N GLY A 275 -21.31 -38.19 23.39
CA GLY A 275 -21.67 -39.59 23.40
C GLY A 275 -23.20 -39.75 23.42
N THR A 276 -23.74 -40.39 22.40
CA THR A 276 -25.15 -40.82 22.34
C THR A 276 -25.33 -42.14 23.08
N GLN A 277 -25.94 -42.10 24.26
CA GLN A 277 -26.66 -43.24 24.82
C GLN A 277 -27.92 -42.75 25.55
N SER A 278 -29.09 -43.05 24.98
CA SER A 278 -30.22 -43.69 25.67
C SER A 278 -31.40 -43.84 24.71
N GLY A 279 -31.84 -45.09 24.53
CA GLY A 279 -33.17 -45.39 24.03
C GLY A 279 -34.21 -45.29 25.15
N GLY A 280 -35.49 -45.23 24.78
CA GLY A 280 -36.62 -45.32 25.71
C GLY A 280 -37.87 -44.60 25.19
N SER A 281 -38.87 -45.39 24.81
CA SER A 281 -40.07 -45.07 24.03
C SER A 281 -41.18 -44.25 24.72
N SER A 282 -42.18 -43.90 23.88
CA SER A 282 -43.63 -43.77 24.19
C SER A 282 -44.08 -42.36 24.64
N SER A 283 -45.12 -41.67 24.13
CA SER A 283 -46.30 -42.03 23.32
C SER A 283 -46.91 -40.75 22.69
N ALA A 284 -47.59 -40.88 21.55
CA ALA A 284 -48.62 -39.93 21.08
C ALA A 284 -49.99 -40.25 21.74
N PRO A 285 -51.02 -39.37 21.69
CA PRO A 285 -51.88 -39.28 20.50
C PRO A 285 -52.59 -37.92 20.18
N SER A 286 -52.84 -37.74 18.87
CA SER A 286 -54.01 -37.24 18.10
C SER A 286 -54.98 -36.10 18.54
N SER A 287 -55.17 -35.17 17.57
CA SER A 287 -56.44 -34.71 16.92
C SER A 287 -57.26 -33.49 17.39
N GLY A 288 -57.69 -32.67 16.40
CA GLY A 288 -58.82 -31.70 16.41
C GLY A 288 -58.42 -30.27 15.96
N ALA A 289 -58.50 -29.85 14.69
CA ALA A 289 -59.65 -29.40 13.86
C ALA A 289 -60.17 -27.95 14.10
N SER A 290 -59.91 -27.09 13.09
CA SER A 290 -60.74 -26.01 12.49
C SER A 290 -61.31 -24.82 13.29
N SER A 291 -61.01 -23.58 12.86
CA SER A 291 -61.94 -22.67 12.12
C SER A 291 -61.56 -21.17 12.26
N ALA A 292 -61.62 -20.43 11.14
CA ALA A 292 -61.61 -18.97 11.08
C ALA A 292 -62.96 -18.35 11.53
N PRO A 293 -63.05 -17.02 11.70
CA PRO A 293 -63.74 -16.23 10.67
C PRO A 293 -63.14 -14.83 10.40
N ALA A 294 -63.73 -14.15 9.41
CA ALA A 294 -63.34 -12.86 8.83
C ALA A 294 -64.25 -11.69 9.28
N SER A 295 -63.78 -10.47 8.94
CA SER A 295 -64.52 -9.25 8.52
C SER A 295 -64.88 -8.15 9.55
N GLY A 296 -64.44 -6.92 9.26
CA GLY A 296 -65.38 -5.80 8.97
C GLY A 296 -65.30 -4.48 9.78
N GLY A 297 -64.83 -3.40 9.11
CA GLY A 297 -65.29 -1.99 9.23
C GLY A 297 -64.93 -1.19 10.50
N SER A 298 -64.91 0.15 10.58
CA SER A 298 -65.07 1.32 9.68
C SER A 298 -64.85 2.56 10.56
N GLY A 299 -64.41 3.70 10.02
CA GLY A 299 -64.69 5.02 10.63
C GLY A 299 -63.55 6.03 10.69
N SER A 300 -63.56 6.96 9.74
CA SER A 300 -62.91 8.28 9.83
C SER A 300 -63.69 9.21 10.79
N PRO A 301 -63.11 10.37 11.15
CA PRO A 301 -63.66 11.60 10.58
C PRO A 301 -62.57 12.54 10.06
N GLY A 302 -62.87 13.20 8.94
CA GLY A 302 -62.07 14.29 8.39
C GLY A 302 -62.75 15.64 8.61
N HIS A 303 -61.96 16.71 8.61
CA HIS A 303 -62.42 18.05 8.23
C HIS A 303 -61.29 18.80 7.51
N SER A 304 -61.67 19.38 6.37
CA SER A 304 -60.89 20.13 5.39
C SER A 304 -60.55 21.55 5.85
N GLY A 305 -59.50 22.16 5.27
CA GLY A 305 -59.28 23.61 5.34
C GLY A 305 -58.01 24.08 4.62
N SER A 306 -58.22 24.78 3.51
CA SER A 306 -57.25 25.35 2.56
C SER A 306 -56.40 26.51 3.12
N SER A 307 -55.13 26.63 2.69
CA SER A 307 -54.47 27.86 2.15
C SER A 307 -52.94 27.83 2.32
N GLY A 308 -52.18 28.04 1.23
CA GLY A 308 -50.79 28.57 1.30
C GLY A 308 -50.81 30.07 0.97
N PRO A 309 -49.69 30.70 0.56
CA PRO A 309 -48.28 30.62 1.02
C PRO A 309 -47.78 32.03 1.49
N ALA A 310 -46.58 32.14 2.07
CA ALA A 310 -45.68 33.32 1.91
C ALA A 310 -44.40 33.25 2.78
N SER A 311 -43.28 33.60 2.15
CA SER A 311 -42.02 34.03 2.75
C SER A 311 -42.16 35.30 3.59
N PRO A 312 -41.09 35.66 4.31
CA PRO A 312 -40.60 37.04 4.23
C PRO A 312 -39.13 37.09 3.83
N GLY A 313 -38.82 37.99 2.91
CA GLY A 313 -37.48 38.55 2.69
C GLY A 313 -37.34 39.92 3.36
N GLY A 314 -36.14 40.49 3.24
CA GLY A 314 -35.82 41.89 3.55
C GLY A 314 -34.56 42.00 4.41
N SER A 315 -33.36 42.13 3.86
CA SER A 315 -32.74 43.31 3.22
C SER A 315 -32.07 44.27 4.21
N GLY A 316 -30.78 44.54 3.98
CA GLY A 316 -30.01 45.60 4.62
C GLY A 316 -28.65 45.78 3.93
N SER A 317 -28.61 46.74 3.00
CA SER A 317 -27.52 47.08 2.08
C SER A 317 -26.49 48.07 2.67
N GLY A 318 -25.30 48.15 2.03
CA GLY A 318 -24.41 49.33 2.02
C GLY A 318 -23.04 49.06 2.66
N GLY A 319 -21.89 49.44 2.09
CA GLY A 319 -21.61 50.29 0.94
C GLY A 319 -20.12 50.22 0.55
N ALA A 320 -19.82 50.82 -0.60
CA ALA A 320 -18.54 50.82 -1.31
C ALA A 320 -17.56 51.92 -0.86
N SER A 321 -16.26 51.73 -1.18
CA SER A 321 -15.24 52.68 -1.69
C SER A 321 -13.85 52.19 -1.25
N GLY A 322 -12.92 51.84 -2.15
CA GLY A 322 -11.97 52.73 -2.85
C GLY A 322 -10.62 52.67 -2.13
N GLY A 323 -9.41 52.59 -2.69
CA GLY A 323 -8.83 52.67 -4.04
C GLY A 323 -7.30 52.88 -3.87
N ALA A 324 -6.56 52.84 -4.99
CA ALA A 324 -5.13 53.19 -5.20
C ALA A 324 -4.06 52.17 -4.72
N SER A 325 -3.09 51.66 -5.51
CA SER A 325 -2.21 52.13 -6.60
C SER A 325 -0.78 52.46 -6.14
N GLY A 326 0.21 51.92 -6.85
CA GLY A 326 1.64 52.30 -6.87
C GLY A 326 2.53 51.43 -5.97
N GLY A 327 3.73 50.97 -6.32
CA GLY A 327 4.64 51.11 -7.46
C GLY A 327 5.83 50.17 -7.15
N GLY A 328 6.39 49.45 -8.11
CA GLY A 328 7.64 49.84 -8.78
C GLY A 328 8.88 49.76 -7.88
N SER A 329 9.77 48.78 -8.09
CA SER A 329 11.25 48.92 -8.08
C SER A 329 11.95 47.57 -8.30
N GLY A 330 12.65 47.44 -9.43
CA GLY A 330 13.83 46.57 -9.55
C GLY A 330 15.05 47.23 -8.89
N PRO A 331 16.17 46.49 -8.77
CA PRO A 331 17.33 46.75 -9.63
C PRO A 331 17.95 45.42 -10.15
N ALA A 332 18.37 45.36 -11.42
CA ALA A 332 19.71 45.67 -11.95
C ALA A 332 20.81 44.65 -11.58
N SER A 333 21.33 43.99 -12.63
CA SER A 333 22.58 43.25 -12.69
C SER A 333 23.82 44.12 -12.40
N PRO A 334 24.95 43.48 -12.10
CA PRO A 334 26.13 43.48 -12.98
C PRO A 334 26.54 42.01 -13.29
N GLY A 335 27.24 41.62 -14.37
CA GLY A 335 28.20 42.30 -15.23
C GLY A 335 29.64 41.86 -14.91
N GLY A 336 30.25 40.99 -15.74
CA GLY A 336 31.68 40.60 -15.74
C GLY A 336 32.02 39.43 -14.78
N GLU A 337 32.85 38.43 -15.09
CA GLU A 337 34.08 38.44 -15.89
C GLU A 337 34.41 37.04 -16.46
N SER A 338 35.10 37.09 -17.59
CA SER A 338 35.78 36.02 -18.32
C SER A 338 37.06 35.52 -17.63
N GLY A 339 37.28 34.20 -17.65
CA GLY A 339 38.60 33.56 -17.50
C GLY A 339 38.40 32.05 -17.71
N GLY A 340 39.00 31.36 -18.68
CA GLY A 340 40.37 31.48 -19.12
C GLY A 340 41.14 30.27 -18.58
N ALA A 341 41.36 29.28 -19.46
CA ALA A 341 42.10 28.03 -19.34
C ALA A 341 43.16 27.89 -18.22
N SER A 342 43.32 26.67 -17.70
CA SER A 342 44.63 26.05 -17.51
C SER A 342 44.55 24.52 -17.31
N LYS A 343 45.05 23.82 -18.33
CA LYS A 343 45.54 22.44 -18.32
C LYS A 343 46.86 22.38 -17.54
N PRO A 344 47.19 21.30 -16.80
CA PRO A 344 48.57 20.92 -16.58
C PRO A 344 48.91 19.72 -17.46
N ALA A 345 49.89 19.93 -18.35
CA ALA A 345 50.68 18.86 -18.93
C ALA A 345 51.90 18.64 -18.03
N GLY A 346 52.17 17.37 -17.71
CA GLY A 346 53.50 16.75 -17.73
C GLY A 346 54.63 17.28 -16.84
N SER A 347 55.09 16.40 -15.96
CA SER A 347 56.51 16.14 -15.68
C SER A 347 56.54 14.76 -15.01
N GLY A 348 57.18 13.72 -15.54
CA GLY A 348 58.55 13.70 -16.00
C GLY A 348 59.39 13.10 -14.88
N SER A 349 59.91 11.90 -15.11
CA SER A 349 60.65 11.00 -14.21
C SER A 349 61.91 11.63 -13.57
N PRO A 350 62.59 10.89 -12.69
CA PRO A 350 63.60 9.93 -13.16
C PRO A 350 63.25 8.45 -12.90
#